data_AF-A0A821AE04-F1
#
_entry.id   AF-A0A821AE04-F1
#
_cell.length_a   1.000
_cell.length_b   1.000
_cell.length_c   1.000
_cell.angle_alpha   90.00
_cell.angle_beta   90.00
_cell.angle_gamma   90.00
#
_symmetry.space_group_name_H-M   'P 1'
#
loop_
_entity.id
_entity.type
_entity.pdbx_description
1 polymer ?
#
loop_
_entity_poly.entity_id
_entity_poly.type
_entity_poly.pdbx_seq_one_letter_code
_entity_poly.pdbx_strand_id
1 'polypeptide(L)'
;MPVFSSSKKKSHEYLCKIFTLDAELHFTIEATTKGNTIFSLVCQTIGLREYWYFGLKYFDKTSNEWNWLQLNHTIISQPIEISSNSTLFKTPDSPNLTDCFNPHLLRSPPTSSSVLNLSSPIINVGQQPLKGIIELYFVVKFYPEDITHEIIQDITRHLFYLQVKHDILNMDIYCPPDTAAHLASLSLQAKFGDYDQIESLSESLNLENEALLPLTCFQKIELSRSDWFDRIIALWRTHALLLREEAEISYLKHAQDLDMFGLSFFEISKMQGTNKSSSQQQIKSINQQQKQSDQALIAAELWLGIDSLGIRFYKKNKLRPEVFFSWCDVKSVTAHDKKIVLNLTSDKHATFAFYAAKSSVSKEILDLATGNHDLYMKRRQEQSIEIQQMKYFEEQQQKVNFVEILFFL
;
A
#
# COMPACT_ATOMS: atom_id res chain seq x y z
N MET A 1 5.96 52.40 30.58
CA MET A 1 5.48 51.55 29.46
C MET A 1 5.14 50.18 30.03
N PRO A 2 3.92 49.64 29.87
CA PRO A 2 3.66 48.26 30.23
C PRO A 2 4.19 47.34 29.13
N VAL A 3 4.95 46.33 29.53
CA VAL A 3 5.43 45.24 28.70
C VAL A 3 4.25 44.32 28.42
N PHE A 4 3.86 44.18 27.15
CA PHE A 4 2.88 43.17 26.73
C PHE A 4 3.50 41.78 26.88
N SER A 5 3.12 41.04 27.93
CA SER A 5 3.35 39.60 27.97
C SER A 5 2.33 38.92 27.05
N SER A 6 2.75 38.50 25.87
CA SER A 6 1.92 37.67 25.00
C SER A 6 1.73 36.31 25.68
N SER A 7 0.54 36.06 26.24
CA SER A 7 0.14 34.75 26.72
C SER A 7 0.12 33.79 25.52
N LYS A 8 1.14 32.92 25.39
CA LYS A 8 1.09 31.80 24.44
C LYS A 8 -0.15 30.98 24.79
N LYS A 9 -1.14 30.95 23.88
CA LYS A 9 -2.32 30.07 24.00
C LYS A 9 -1.81 28.64 24.20
N LYS A 10 -2.26 27.98 25.26
CA LYS A 10 -1.95 26.57 25.54
C LYS A 10 -2.50 25.74 24.37
N SER A 11 -1.61 25.19 23.55
CA SER A 11 -1.96 24.27 22.47
C SER A 11 -2.26 22.91 23.09
N HIS A 12 -3.30 22.23 22.60
CA HIS A 12 -3.59 20.88 23.05
C HIS A 12 -2.76 19.90 22.22
N GLU A 13 -2.02 19.04 22.91
CA GLU A 13 -1.14 18.06 22.32
C GLU A 13 -1.80 16.67 22.25
N TYR A 14 -1.47 15.93 21.21
CA TYR A 14 -1.94 14.57 20.93
C TYR A 14 -0.73 13.69 20.62
N LEU A 15 -0.80 12.42 21.01
CA LEU A 15 0.18 11.43 20.59
C LEU A 15 -0.26 10.86 19.24
N CYS A 16 0.55 11.04 18.21
CA CYS A 16 0.35 10.44 16.91
C CYS A 16 1.29 9.24 16.76
N LYS A 17 0.69 8.05 16.67
CA LYS A 17 1.36 6.79 16.36
C LYS A 17 1.30 6.57 14.85
N ILE A 18 2.46 6.32 14.26
CA ILE A 18 2.59 6.00 12.84
C ILE A 18 3.08 4.56 12.75
N PHE A 19 2.29 3.70 12.10
CA PHE A 19 2.65 2.31 11.84
C PHE A 19 3.16 2.19 10.42
N THR A 20 4.40 1.75 10.25
CA THR A 20 4.87 1.12 9.01
C THR A 20 4.65 -0.39 9.13
N LEU A 21 5.02 -1.17 8.11
CA LEU A 21 4.91 -2.64 8.16
C LEU A 21 5.96 -3.30 9.06
N ASP A 22 6.99 -2.56 9.47
CA ASP A 22 8.15 -3.03 10.22
C ASP A 22 8.48 -2.20 11.48
N ALA A 23 7.82 -1.06 11.69
CA ALA A 23 8.10 -0.15 12.80
C ALA A 23 6.86 0.61 13.28
N GLU A 24 6.91 1.08 14.53
CA GLU A 24 5.97 2.03 15.13
C GLU A 24 6.76 3.29 15.52
N LEU A 25 6.34 4.45 15.00
CA LEU A 25 6.93 5.75 15.30
C LEU A 25 5.94 6.59 16.13
N HIS A 26 6.47 7.38 17.06
CA HIS A 26 5.66 8.22 17.96
C HIS A 26 6.03 9.69 17.81
N PHE A 27 5.02 10.52 17.58
CA PHE A 27 5.16 11.97 17.47
C PHE A 27 4.17 12.69 18.36
N THR A 28 4.59 13.77 19.00
CA THR A 28 3.66 14.67 19.69
C THR A 28 3.24 15.77 18.71
N ILE A 29 1.93 15.92 18.48
CA ILE A 29 1.38 16.90 17.54
C ILE A 29 0.42 17.86 18.22
N GLU A 30 0.38 19.09 17.74
CA GLU A 30 -0.60 20.09 18.15
C GLU A 30 -1.90 19.95 17.36
N ALA A 31 -3.01 20.46 17.91
CA ALA A 31 -4.32 20.44 17.24
C ALA A 31 -4.33 21.10 15.84
N THR A 32 -3.41 22.04 15.60
CA THR A 32 -3.27 22.78 14.34
C THR A 32 -2.36 22.07 13.33
N THR A 33 -1.73 20.96 13.70
CA THR A 33 -0.82 20.22 12.81
C THR A 33 -1.56 19.69 11.59
N LYS A 34 -1.01 19.97 10.41
CA LYS A 34 -1.50 19.50 9.12
C LYS A 34 -0.93 18.13 8.77
N GLY A 35 -1.64 17.38 7.94
CA GLY A 35 -1.21 16.06 7.49
C GLY A 35 0.15 16.08 6.77
N ASN A 36 0.46 17.12 6.01
CA ASN A 36 1.75 17.25 5.33
C ASN A 36 2.93 17.37 6.31
N THR A 37 2.71 18.00 7.47
CA THR A 37 3.76 18.22 8.46
C THR A 37 4.14 16.91 9.12
N ILE A 38 3.16 16.09 9.52
CA ILE A 38 3.42 14.76 10.08
C ILE A 38 4.01 13.83 9.01
N PHE A 39 3.52 13.89 7.77
CA PHE A 39 4.05 13.08 6.67
C PHE A 39 5.52 13.38 6.40
N SER A 40 5.90 14.65 6.29
CA SER A 40 7.30 15.06 6.12
C SER A 40 8.17 14.62 7.30
N LEU A 41 7.68 14.70 8.53
CA LEU A 41 8.41 14.26 9.72
C LEU A 41 8.66 12.75 9.72
N VAL A 42 7.67 11.95 9.30
CA VAL A 42 7.83 10.51 9.11
C VAL A 42 8.92 10.24 8.08
N CYS A 43 8.81 10.80 6.86
CA CYS A 43 9.80 10.61 5.80
C CYS A 43 11.21 10.99 6.25
N GLN A 44 11.37 12.11 6.96
CA GLN A 44 12.67 12.53 7.50
C GLN A 44 13.21 11.54 8.55
N THR A 45 12.35 11.01 9.42
CA THR A 45 12.74 10.09 10.50
C THR A 45 13.27 8.77 9.94
N ILE A 46 12.67 8.26 8.86
CA ILE A 46 13.08 7.01 8.23
C ILE A 46 14.09 7.19 7.07
N GLY A 47 14.52 8.43 6.80
CA GLY A 47 15.46 8.72 5.70
C GLY A 47 14.89 8.55 4.28
N LEU A 48 13.57 8.59 4.13
CA LEU A 48 12.88 8.40 2.86
C LEU A 48 12.79 9.71 2.06
N ARG A 49 13.35 9.71 0.85
CA ARG A 49 13.32 10.84 -0.10
C ARG A 49 12.37 10.59 -1.27
N GLU A 50 12.09 9.33 -1.60
CA GLU A 50 11.12 8.93 -2.63
C GLU A 50 9.67 8.95 -2.11
N TYR A 51 9.32 10.01 -1.37
CA TYR A 51 8.07 10.11 -0.62
C TYR A 51 6.81 10.13 -1.51
N TRP A 52 6.94 10.39 -2.81
CA TRP A 52 5.82 10.49 -3.75
C TRP A 52 5.08 9.17 -3.98
N TYR A 53 5.66 8.03 -3.58
CA TYR A 53 4.96 6.74 -3.64
C TYR A 53 4.05 6.48 -2.43
N PHE A 54 4.20 7.24 -1.35
CA PHE A 54 3.61 6.90 -0.05
C PHE A 54 2.49 7.83 0.36
N GLY A 55 1.69 7.36 1.32
CA GLY A 55 0.66 8.16 1.96
C GLY A 55 0.39 7.67 3.38
N LEU A 56 -0.44 8.42 4.10
CA LEU A 56 -0.94 8.03 5.41
C LEU A 56 -2.40 7.61 5.28
N LYS A 57 -2.73 6.42 5.80
CA LYS A 57 -4.09 5.94 5.98
C LYS A 57 -4.52 6.03 7.44
N TYR A 58 -5.83 6.10 7.64
CA TYR A 58 -6.46 5.91 8.94
C TYR A 58 -7.76 5.10 8.75
N PHE A 59 -8.19 4.44 9.81
CA PHE A 59 -9.46 3.72 9.82
C PHE A 59 -10.55 4.62 10.41
N ASP A 60 -11.61 4.88 9.64
CA ASP A 60 -12.79 5.59 10.13
C ASP A 60 -13.79 4.57 10.68
N LYS A 61 -13.90 4.46 12.01
CA LYS A 61 -14.87 3.56 12.66
C LYS A 61 -16.33 3.92 12.36
N THR A 62 -16.61 5.16 11.97
CA THR A 62 -17.97 5.61 11.66
C THR A 62 -18.44 5.05 10.32
N SER A 63 -17.57 5.10 9.31
CA SER A 63 -17.85 4.53 7.99
C SER A 63 -17.46 3.06 7.88
N ASN A 64 -16.65 2.57 8.82
CA ASN A 64 -15.99 1.27 8.79
C ASN A 64 -15.16 1.07 7.51
N GLU A 65 -14.40 2.10 7.14
CA GLU A 65 -13.59 2.13 5.92
C GLU A 65 -12.21 2.75 6.19
N TRP A 66 -11.22 2.27 5.43
CA TRP A 66 -9.90 2.89 5.35
C TRP A 66 -9.96 4.15 4.50
N ASN A 67 -9.32 5.22 4.95
CA ASN A 67 -9.28 6.50 4.23
C ASN A 67 -7.86 7.06 4.17
N TRP A 68 -7.53 7.72 3.06
CA TRP A 68 -6.30 8.47 2.92
C TRP A 68 -6.38 9.81 3.64
N LEU A 69 -5.37 10.09 4.48
CA LEU A 69 -5.19 11.37 5.13
C LEU A 69 -4.98 12.47 4.09
N GLN A 70 -5.82 13.50 4.18
CA GLN A 70 -5.70 14.70 3.34
C GLN A 70 -4.57 15.57 3.89
N LEU A 71 -3.42 15.57 3.22
CA LEU A 71 -2.19 16.22 3.71
C LEU A 71 -2.32 17.73 3.88
N ASN A 72 -3.17 18.39 3.09
CA ASN A 72 -3.36 19.84 3.16
C ASN A 72 -4.30 20.28 4.31
N HIS A 73 -4.97 19.34 4.96
CA HIS A 73 -5.90 19.59 6.05
C HIS A 73 -5.27 19.30 7.41
N THR A 74 -5.85 19.87 8.46
CA THR A 74 -5.49 19.51 9.84
C THR A 74 -5.87 18.07 10.12
N ILE A 75 -5.08 17.37 10.94
CA ILE A 75 -5.32 15.96 11.27
C ILE A 75 -6.62 15.83 12.08
N ILE A 76 -6.78 16.69 13.10
CA ILE A 76 -7.93 16.65 14.03
C ILE A 76 -9.28 16.99 13.35
N SER A 77 -9.27 17.68 12.21
CA SER A 77 -10.52 18.00 11.49
C SER A 77 -11.03 16.87 10.61
N GLN A 78 -10.26 15.81 10.43
CA GLN A 78 -10.62 14.64 9.63
C GLN A 78 -11.34 13.62 10.53
N PRO A 79 -12.17 12.71 9.99
CA PRO A 79 -12.94 11.74 10.77
C PRO A 79 -12.06 10.60 11.29
N ILE A 80 -11.03 10.96 12.05
CA ILE A 80 -10.08 10.05 12.68
C ILE A 80 -10.52 9.85 14.12
N GLU A 81 -10.55 8.61 14.57
CA GLU A 81 -10.83 8.32 15.97
C GLU A 81 -9.67 8.78 16.85
N ILE A 82 -9.99 9.48 17.93
CA ILE A 82 -9.04 9.90 18.95
C ILE A 82 -9.34 9.09 20.21
N SER A 83 -8.47 8.14 20.55
CA SER A 83 -8.63 7.34 21.76
C SER A 83 -8.15 8.13 22.99
N SER A 84 -8.83 7.97 24.13
CA SER A 84 -8.49 8.69 25.36
C SER A 84 -7.47 7.93 26.21
N ASN A 85 -6.57 8.66 26.90
CA ASN A 85 -5.52 8.08 27.74
C ASN A 85 -6.02 7.25 28.95
N SER A 86 -7.33 7.26 29.25
CA SER A 86 -7.90 6.59 30.43
C SER A 86 -8.03 5.06 30.32
N THR A 87 -7.60 4.44 29.22
CA THR A 87 -7.73 2.99 28.99
C THR A 87 -6.43 2.20 29.09
N LEU A 88 -5.31 2.81 29.52
CA LEU A 88 -3.97 2.21 29.52
C LEU A 88 -3.67 1.15 30.62
N PHE A 89 -4.67 0.61 31.32
CA PHE A 89 -4.48 -0.53 32.26
C PHE A 89 -5.48 -1.70 32.07
N LYS A 90 -6.03 -1.86 30.87
CA LYS A 90 -6.45 -3.19 30.42
C LYS A 90 -5.54 -3.54 29.27
N THR A 91 -4.78 -4.62 29.39
CA THR A 91 -4.07 -5.24 28.27
C THR A 91 -5.05 -5.34 27.11
N PRO A 92 -4.88 -4.56 26.03
CA PRO A 92 -5.59 -4.84 24.82
C PRO A 92 -4.85 -6.01 24.18
N ASP A 93 -5.56 -7.10 23.95
CA ASP A 93 -5.17 -8.06 22.93
C ASP A 93 -4.74 -7.25 21.69
N SER A 94 -3.46 -7.33 21.35
CA SER A 94 -2.92 -6.61 20.19
C SER A 94 -3.63 -7.16 18.96
N PRO A 95 -4.30 -6.34 18.14
CA PRO A 95 -4.78 -6.82 16.86
C PRO A 95 -3.56 -7.30 16.07
N ASN A 96 -3.67 -8.49 15.49
CA ASN A 96 -2.64 -9.00 14.62
C ASN A 96 -2.46 -7.98 13.48
N LEU A 97 -1.24 -7.49 13.24
CA LEU A 97 -0.95 -6.44 12.24
C LEU A 97 -1.53 -6.79 10.86
N THR A 98 -1.73 -8.08 10.57
CA THR A 98 -2.39 -8.60 9.36
C THR A 98 -3.84 -8.16 9.16
N ASP A 99 -4.59 -7.89 10.25
CA ASP A 99 -6.01 -7.48 10.17
C ASP A 99 -6.16 -5.98 9.83
N CYS A 100 -5.12 -5.17 10.07
CA CYS A 100 -5.14 -3.72 9.87
C CYS A 100 -4.79 -3.28 8.45
N PHE A 101 -4.47 -4.20 7.55
CA PHE A 101 -4.10 -3.86 6.17
C PHE A 101 -4.93 -4.61 5.13
N ASN A 102 -6.01 -5.27 5.55
CA ASN A 102 -6.97 -5.93 4.67
C ASN A 102 -8.19 -5.01 4.43
N PRO A 103 -8.44 -4.52 3.20
CA PRO A 103 -9.61 -3.70 2.91
C PRO A 103 -10.93 -4.49 2.83
N HIS A 104 -10.92 -5.82 2.97
CA HIS A 104 -12.09 -6.66 2.65
C HIS A 104 -12.63 -7.63 3.72
N LEU A 105 -12.12 -7.70 4.95
CA LEU A 105 -12.69 -8.66 5.94
C LEU A 105 -12.88 -8.08 7.36
N LEU A 106 -14.16 -7.92 7.74
CA LEU A 106 -14.64 -8.02 9.11
C LEU A 106 -15.25 -9.42 9.32
N ARG A 107 -14.77 -10.21 10.29
CA ARG A 107 -15.62 -10.90 11.29
C ARG A 107 -14.80 -11.71 12.32
N SER A 108 -15.04 -11.36 13.59
CA SER A 108 -14.78 -12.11 14.85
C SER A 108 -13.31 -12.28 15.32
N PRO A 109 -13.08 -12.37 16.65
CA PRO A 109 -11.80 -12.07 17.27
C PRO A 109 -10.87 -13.29 17.30
N PRO A 110 -9.56 -13.16 17.05
CA PRO A 110 -8.59 -14.20 17.34
C PRO A 110 -7.98 -14.04 18.74
N THR A 111 -7.74 -15.19 19.35
CA THR A 111 -7.20 -15.44 20.70
C THR A 111 -5.67 -15.51 20.72
N SER A 112 -5.06 -14.98 21.80
CA SER A 112 -3.72 -15.18 22.43
C SER A 112 -2.63 -15.99 21.68
N SER A 113 -1.35 -15.63 21.70
CA SER A 113 -0.53 -15.49 22.93
C SER A 113 0.92 -14.96 22.71
N SER A 114 1.37 -14.20 23.72
CA SER A 114 2.72 -14.03 24.33
C SER A 114 3.92 -13.54 23.52
N VAL A 115 4.54 -12.39 23.95
CA VAL A 115 5.96 -12.30 24.38
C VAL A 115 6.22 -11.08 25.32
N LEU A 116 6.91 -11.37 26.44
CA LEU A 116 7.81 -10.63 27.35
C LEU A 116 7.64 -9.13 27.73
N ASN A 117 7.51 -8.95 29.05
CA ASN A 117 7.69 -7.74 29.84
C ASN A 117 9.13 -7.18 29.78
N LEU A 118 9.25 -5.87 29.56
CA LEU A 118 10.38 -5.05 30.02
C LEU A 118 9.82 -3.74 30.59
N SER A 119 9.75 -3.65 31.91
CA SER A 119 9.44 -2.41 32.62
C SER A 119 10.68 -1.51 32.63
N SER A 120 10.49 -0.22 32.33
CA SER A 120 11.49 0.83 32.58
C SER A 120 10.79 2.05 33.22
N PRO A 121 11.52 2.82 34.05
CA PRO A 121 10.94 3.58 35.15
C PRO A 121 10.44 4.97 34.73
N ILE A 122 9.38 5.41 35.41
CA ILE A 122 8.70 6.68 35.19
C ILE A 122 9.58 7.84 35.67
N ILE A 123 10.06 8.67 34.73
CA ILE A 123 10.58 10.01 35.04
C ILE A 123 9.43 11.01 34.85
N ASN A 124 9.03 11.63 35.96
CA ASN A 124 7.93 12.58 36.05
C ASN A 124 8.46 14.00 35.74
N VAL A 125 8.21 14.52 34.53
CA VAL A 125 8.45 15.93 34.19
C VAL A 125 7.21 16.49 33.51
N GLY A 126 6.46 17.34 34.25
CA GLY A 126 5.71 18.52 33.80
C GLY A 126 4.92 18.56 32.47
N GLN A 127 4.67 17.47 31.77
CA GLN A 127 3.91 17.46 30.51
C GLN A 127 2.41 17.57 30.82
N GLN A 128 1.72 18.48 30.13
CA GLN A 128 0.25 18.51 30.16
C GLN A 128 -0.27 17.16 29.68
N PRO A 129 -1.37 16.64 30.25
CA PRO A 129 -1.90 15.36 29.81
C PRO A 129 -2.31 15.48 28.34
N LEU A 130 -1.77 14.59 27.50
CA LEU A 130 -2.14 14.49 26.10
C LEU A 130 -3.66 14.30 25.98
N LYS A 131 -4.27 14.94 24.99
CA LYS A 131 -5.72 14.86 24.77
C LYS A 131 -6.19 13.51 24.25
N GLY A 132 -5.32 12.77 23.58
CA GLY A 132 -5.60 11.44 23.09
C GLY A 132 -4.54 10.93 22.14
N ILE A 133 -4.79 9.74 21.61
CA ILE A 133 -3.90 9.00 20.71
C ILE A 133 -4.58 8.90 19.34
N ILE A 134 -3.78 9.15 18.31
CA ILE A 134 -4.16 9.11 16.90
C ILE A 134 -3.29 8.06 16.23
N GLU A 135 -3.90 7.14 15.51
CA GLU A 135 -3.20 6.05 14.81
C GLU A 135 -3.29 6.27 13.31
N LEU A 136 -2.14 6.36 12.65
CA LEU A 136 -2.02 6.49 11.20
C LEU A 136 -1.08 5.39 10.66
N TYR A 137 -1.29 5.02 9.41
CA TYR A 137 -0.60 3.91 8.76
C TYR A 137 0.14 4.43 7.55
N PHE A 138 1.46 4.30 7.54
CA PHE A 138 2.32 4.75 6.45
C PHE A 138 2.49 3.62 5.43
N VAL A 139 1.91 3.79 4.24
CA VAL A 139 1.74 2.72 3.25
C VAL A 139 2.04 3.22 1.83
N VAL A 140 2.29 2.28 0.91
CA VAL A 140 2.41 2.59 -0.52
C VAL A 140 1.05 2.99 -1.07
N LYS A 141 1.02 4.11 -1.78
CA LYS A 141 -0.15 4.69 -2.45
C LYS A 141 -0.06 4.60 -3.97
N PHE A 142 1.14 4.82 -4.52
CA PHE A 142 1.40 4.80 -5.95
C PHE A 142 2.52 3.82 -6.23
N TYR A 143 2.38 3.08 -7.32
CA TYR A 143 3.37 2.08 -7.75
C TYR A 143 4.20 2.62 -8.94
N PRO A 144 5.46 2.17 -9.10
CA PRO A 144 6.26 2.48 -10.28
C PRO A 144 5.68 1.80 -11.55
N GLU A 145 6.08 2.28 -12.74
CA GLU A 145 5.96 1.54 -14.01
C GLU A 145 7.06 0.48 -14.11
N ASP A 146 8.27 0.76 -13.61
CA ASP A 146 9.39 -0.20 -13.52
C ASP A 146 10.11 -0.10 -12.17
N ILE A 147 10.03 -1.16 -11.37
CA ILE A 147 10.64 -1.20 -10.03
C ILE A 147 12.16 -1.03 -10.10
N THR A 148 12.81 -1.66 -11.07
CA THR A 148 14.28 -1.71 -11.15
C THR A 148 14.89 -0.35 -11.52
N HIS A 149 14.14 0.44 -12.29
CA HIS A 149 14.63 1.73 -12.80
C HIS A 149 14.15 2.95 -12.00
N GLU A 150 13.01 2.82 -11.31
CA GLU A 150 12.42 3.91 -10.54
C GLU A 150 12.77 3.89 -9.06
N ILE A 151 12.89 2.72 -8.42
CA ILE A 151 13.20 2.63 -6.99
C ILE A 151 14.70 2.82 -6.78
N ILE A 152 15.06 3.83 -5.99
CA ILE A 152 16.44 4.28 -5.84
C ILE A 152 17.01 3.85 -4.49
N GLN A 153 16.31 4.14 -3.40
CA GLN A 153 16.81 3.92 -2.04
C GLN A 153 16.45 2.54 -1.49
N ASP A 154 17.33 2.02 -0.63
CA ASP A 154 17.12 0.77 0.08
C ASP A 154 15.86 0.76 0.94
N ILE A 155 15.58 1.85 1.67
CA ILE A 155 14.37 1.98 2.48
C ILE A 155 13.11 1.94 1.63
N THR A 156 13.12 2.56 0.45
CA THR A 156 11.98 2.55 -0.47
C THR A 156 11.73 1.13 -0.97
N ARG A 157 12.78 0.43 -1.44
CA ARG A 157 12.69 -0.97 -1.85
C ARG A 157 12.13 -1.84 -0.72
N HIS A 158 12.66 -1.70 0.50
CA HIS A 158 12.24 -2.50 1.64
C HIS A 158 10.74 -2.33 1.93
N LEU A 159 10.26 -1.08 1.99
CA LEU A 159 8.84 -0.79 2.26
C LEU A 159 7.91 -1.30 1.13
N PHE A 160 8.33 -1.18 -0.13
CA PHE A 160 7.60 -1.78 -1.25
C PHE A 160 7.55 -3.30 -1.15
N TYR A 161 8.68 -3.95 -0.85
CA TYR A 161 8.75 -5.40 -0.66
C TYR A 161 7.78 -5.87 0.42
N LEU A 162 7.78 -5.20 1.58
CA LEU A 162 6.87 -5.52 2.67
C LEU A 162 5.40 -5.36 2.26
N GLN A 163 5.05 -4.24 1.60
CA GLN A 163 3.69 -3.98 1.15
C GLN A 163 3.21 -5.03 0.15
N VAL A 164 4.01 -5.32 -0.88
CA VAL A 164 3.62 -6.28 -1.93
C VAL A 164 3.52 -7.68 -1.38
N LYS A 165 4.44 -8.09 -0.50
CA LYS A 165 4.35 -9.38 0.21
C LYS A 165 3.07 -9.47 1.02
N HIS A 166 2.78 -8.42 1.78
CA HIS A 166 1.56 -8.33 2.58
C HIS A 166 0.30 -8.47 1.70
N ASP A 167 0.23 -7.73 0.59
CA ASP A 167 -0.93 -7.72 -0.31
C ASP A 167 -1.13 -9.07 -1.03
N ILE A 168 -0.04 -9.79 -1.34
CA ILE A 168 -0.11 -11.17 -1.87
C ILE A 168 -0.67 -12.13 -0.82
N LEU A 169 -0.14 -12.09 0.40
CA LEU A 169 -0.57 -12.99 1.49
C LEU A 169 -2.04 -12.78 1.86
N ASN A 170 -2.51 -11.53 1.82
CA ASN A 170 -3.89 -11.17 2.11
C ASN A 170 -4.86 -11.36 0.94
N MET A 171 -4.40 -11.88 -0.20
CA MET A 171 -5.19 -12.10 -1.42
C MET A 171 -5.66 -10.82 -2.14
N ASP A 172 -5.09 -9.66 -1.82
CA ASP A 172 -5.34 -8.40 -2.53
C ASP A 172 -4.68 -8.44 -3.92
N ILE A 173 -3.52 -9.09 -4.03
CA ILE A 173 -2.86 -9.43 -5.30
C ILE A 173 -2.98 -10.94 -5.51
N TYR A 174 -3.67 -11.35 -6.57
CA TYR A 174 -3.70 -12.76 -6.94
C TYR A 174 -2.32 -13.23 -7.38
N CYS A 175 -1.80 -14.24 -6.68
CA CYS A 175 -0.53 -14.90 -7.02
C CYS A 175 -0.77 -16.38 -7.36
N PRO A 176 -0.35 -16.85 -8.55
CA PRO A 176 -0.37 -18.28 -8.88
C PRO A 176 0.49 -19.09 -7.91
N PRO A 177 0.15 -20.36 -7.63
CA PRO A 177 0.85 -21.15 -6.61
C PRO A 177 2.35 -21.38 -6.87
N ASP A 178 2.75 -21.60 -8.13
CA ASP A 178 4.16 -21.76 -8.48
C ASP A 178 4.96 -20.48 -8.22
N THR A 179 4.40 -19.33 -8.59
CA THR A 179 4.98 -18.01 -8.30
C THR A 179 5.00 -17.74 -6.79
N ALA A 180 3.94 -18.12 -6.06
CA ALA A 180 3.85 -17.92 -4.62
C ALA A 180 4.97 -18.68 -3.87
N ALA A 181 5.27 -19.91 -4.26
CA ALA A 181 6.38 -20.67 -3.68
C ALA A 181 7.74 -20.03 -3.95
N HIS A 182 7.95 -19.53 -5.17
CA HIS A 182 9.17 -18.81 -5.51
C HIS A 182 9.32 -17.51 -4.70
N LEU A 183 8.26 -16.70 -4.62
CA LEU A 183 8.23 -15.49 -3.80
C LEU A 183 8.45 -15.80 -2.31
N ALA A 184 7.85 -16.87 -1.79
CA ALA A 184 8.08 -17.33 -0.42
C ALA A 184 9.56 -17.66 -0.18
N SER A 185 10.23 -18.36 -1.11
CA SER A 185 11.65 -18.68 -1.00
C SER A 185 12.55 -17.43 -0.97
N LEU A 186 12.25 -16.41 -1.80
CA LEU A 186 12.95 -15.12 -1.77
C LEU A 186 12.68 -14.37 -0.46
N SER A 187 11.46 -14.48 0.09
CA SER A 187 11.12 -13.85 1.37
C SER A 187 11.90 -14.46 2.55
N LEU A 188 12.16 -15.78 2.51
CA LEU A 188 12.99 -16.47 3.49
C LEU A 188 14.46 -16.07 3.36
N GLN A 189 14.98 -16.00 2.13
CA GLN A 189 16.33 -15.49 1.87
C GLN A 189 16.50 -14.06 2.40
N ALA A 190 15.54 -13.17 2.13
CA ALA A 190 15.58 -11.79 2.62
C ALA A 190 15.53 -11.70 4.16
N LYS A 191 14.81 -12.61 4.83
CA LYS A 191 14.62 -12.59 6.29
C LYS A 191 15.74 -13.25 7.06
N PHE A 192 16.23 -14.39 6.59
CA PHE A 192 17.14 -15.25 7.34
C PHE A 192 18.53 -15.39 6.70
N GLY A 193 18.67 -15.10 5.40
CA GLY A 193 19.90 -15.35 4.64
C GLY A 193 19.98 -16.78 4.11
N ASP A 194 21.20 -17.27 3.89
CA ASP A 194 21.45 -18.58 3.26
C ASP A 194 20.95 -19.75 4.11
N TYR A 195 20.13 -20.60 3.49
CA TYR A 195 19.53 -21.76 4.16
C TYR A 195 20.56 -22.68 4.82
N ASP A 196 21.63 -23.06 4.11
CA ASP A 196 22.59 -24.05 4.60
C ASP A 196 23.35 -23.57 5.85
N GLN A 197 23.58 -22.26 5.96
CA GLN A 197 24.19 -21.66 7.16
C GLN A 197 23.22 -21.79 8.35
N ILE A 198 21.94 -21.55 8.13
CA ILE A 198 20.90 -21.63 9.17
C ILE A 198 20.62 -23.07 9.59
N GLU A 199 20.54 -24.00 8.63
CA GLU A 199 20.36 -25.44 8.88
C GLU A 199 21.51 -25.98 9.75
N SER A 200 22.74 -25.49 9.54
CA SER A 200 23.90 -25.87 10.35
C SER A 200 23.90 -25.29 11.78
N LEU A 201 23.20 -24.16 12.00
CA LEU A 201 23.22 -23.40 13.26
C LEU A 201 21.96 -23.63 14.12
N SER A 202 20.88 -24.16 13.56
CA SER A 202 19.58 -24.27 14.24
C SER A 202 19.11 -25.72 14.35
N GLU A 203 18.79 -26.16 15.57
CA GLU A 203 18.12 -27.45 15.80
C GLU A 203 16.62 -27.44 15.42
N SER A 204 16.02 -26.28 15.13
CA SER A 204 14.62 -26.23 14.64
C SER A 204 14.27 -24.84 14.08
N LEU A 205 14.49 -24.62 12.78
CA LEU A 205 13.88 -23.47 12.09
C LEU A 205 12.35 -23.71 12.04
N ASN A 206 11.58 -23.06 12.91
CA ASN A 206 10.14 -23.24 12.94
C ASN A 206 9.45 -22.35 11.89
N LEU A 207 9.47 -22.82 10.64
CA LEU A 207 8.81 -22.18 9.49
C LEU A 207 7.28 -22.18 9.59
N GLU A 208 6.68 -22.94 10.52
CA GLU A 208 5.22 -23.03 10.66
C GLU A 208 4.57 -21.73 11.15
N ASN A 209 5.35 -20.87 11.82
CA ASN A 209 4.89 -19.56 12.29
C ASN A 209 5.00 -18.47 11.20
N GLU A 210 5.63 -18.77 10.06
CA GLU A 210 5.80 -17.79 8.99
C GLU A 210 4.61 -17.80 8.04
N ALA A 211 4.04 -16.62 7.78
CA ALA A 211 3.04 -16.44 6.74
C ALA A 211 3.73 -16.45 5.37
N LEU A 212 3.91 -17.65 4.80
CA LEU A 212 4.65 -17.83 3.54
C LEU A 212 3.77 -17.87 2.29
N LEU A 213 2.57 -18.42 2.39
CA LEU A 213 1.70 -18.67 1.23
C LEU A 213 0.29 -18.13 1.46
N PRO A 214 -0.34 -17.56 0.42
CA PRO A 214 -1.75 -17.19 0.47
C PRO A 214 -2.66 -18.43 0.64
N LEU A 215 -3.79 -18.26 1.33
CA LEU A 215 -4.71 -19.36 1.66
C LEU A 215 -5.23 -20.12 0.42
N THR A 216 -5.32 -19.47 -0.74
CA THR A 216 -5.79 -20.11 -1.98
C THR A 216 -4.84 -21.18 -2.51
N CYS A 217 -3.55 -21.16 -2.15
CA CYS A 217 -2.58 -22.16 -2.60
C CYS A 217 -2.93 -23.56 -2.06
N PHE A 218 -3.60 -23.63 -0.90
CA PHE A 218 -4.00 -24.88 -0.25
C PHE A 218 -5.34 -25.44 -0.75
N GLN A 219 -6.09 -24.69 -1.56
CA GLN A 219 -7.45 -25.08 -1.97
C GLN A 219 -7.50 -25.84 -3.30
N LYS A 220 -6.52 -25.62 -4.20
CA LYS A 220 -6.56 -26.10 -5.59
C LYS A 220 -5.55 -27.21 -5.92
N ILE A 221 -4.54 -27.40 -5.07
CA ILE A 221 -3.41 -28.30 -5.33
C ILE A 221 -3.42 -29.40 -4.28
N GLU A 222 -3.24 -30.66 -4.70
CA GLU A 222 -3.23 -31.86 -3.85
C GLU A 222 -1.99 -31.99 -2.95
N LEU A 223 -1.15 -30.95 -2.87
CA LEU A 223 0.06 -30.94 -2.04
C LEU A 223 -0.33 -30.70 -0.59
N SER A 224 0.24 -31.51 0.31
CA SER A 224 0.14 -31.27 1.74
C SER A 224 0.93 -30.01 2.13
N ARG A 225 0.69 -29.50 3.34
CA ARG A 225 1.47 -28.38 3.89
C ARG A 225 2.98 -28.72 3.93
N SER A 226 3.33 -29.97 4.24
CA SER A 226 4.73 -30.43 4.25
C SER A 226 5.36 -30.34 2.87
N ASP A 227 4.66 -30.79 1.82
CA ASP A 227 5.20 -30.77 0.46
C ASP A 227 5.44 -29.34 -0.05
N TRP A 228 4.58 -28.39 0.37
CA TRP A 228 4.81 -26.97 0.11
C TRP A 228 6.08 -26.45 0.77
N PHE A 229 6.34 -26.83 2.02
CA PHE A 229 7.57 -26.46 2.72
C PHE A 229 8.79 -27.06 2.04
N ASP A 230 8.78 -28.36 1.72
CA ASP A 230 9.88 -29.03 1.02
C ASP A 230 10.19 -28.34 -0.32
N ARG A 231 9.15 -27.95 -1.06
CA ARG A 231 9.28 -27.19 -2.30
C ARG A 231 9.89 -25.81 -2.07
N ILE A 232 9.42 -25.06 -1.06
CA ILE A 232 9.95 -23.72 -0.75
C ILE A 232 11.40 -23.80 -0.30
N ILE A 233 11.75 -24.78 0.53
CA ILE A 233 13.13 -24.99 1.00
C ILE A 233 14.04 -25.37 -0.18
N ALA A 234 13.59 -26.25 -1.07
CA ALA A 234 14.34 -26.60 -2.27
C ALA A 234 14.63 -25.35 -3.15
N LEU A 235 13.66 -24.45 -3.28
CA LEU A 235 13.85 -23.17 -3.96
C LEU A 235 14.77 -22.22 -3.18
N TRP A 236 14.66 -22.16 -1.86
CA TRP A 236 15.47 -21.29 -1.02
C TRP A 236 16.96 -21.63 -1.12
N ARG A 237 17.30 -22.92 -1.14
CA ARG A 237 18.69 -23.38 -1.39
C ARG A 237 19.29 -22.87 -2.71
N THR A 238 18.46 -22.54 -3.71
CA THR A 238 18.95 -21.99 -4.99
C THR A 238 19.38 -20.52 -4.91
N HIS A 239 19.03 -19.82 -3.83
CA HIS A 239 19.35 -18.40 -3.62
C HIS A 239 20.60 -18.20 -2.77
N ALA A 240 21.46 -19.21 -2.65
CA ALA A 240 22.69 -19.12 -1.85
C ALA A 240 23.54 -17.92 -2.30
N LEU A 241 24.08 -17.17 -1.33
CA LEU A 241 24.86 -15.94 -1.48
C LEU A 241 24.07 -14.72 -1.97
N LEU A 242 22.75 -14.83 -2.16
CA LEU A 242 21.92 -13.69 -2.50
C LEU A 242 21.74 -12.80 -1.27
N LEU A 243 22.17 -11.53 -1.37
CA LEU A 243 22.03 -10.59 -0.27
C LEU A 243 20.55 -10.27 0.00
N ARG A 244 20.25 -9.76 1.20
CA ARG A 244 18.88 -9.38 1.57
C ARG A 244 18.27 -8.40 0.57
N GLU A 245 19.03 -7.39 0.19
CA GLU A 245 18.62 -6.33 -0.73
C GLU A 245 18.35 -6.89 -2.14
N GLU A 246 19.15 -7.85 -2.57
CA GLU A 246 19.01 -8.56 -3.84
C GLU A 246 17.82 -9.52 -3.85
N ALA A 247 17.54 -10.17 -2.72
CA ALA A 247 16.35 -10.99 -2.53
C ALA A 247 15.07 -10.14 -2.55
N GLU A 248 15.05 -9.00 -1.87
CA GLU A 248 13.93 -8.06 -1.86
C GLU A 248 13.63 -7.49 -3.26
N ILE A 249 14.65 -7.04 -3.99
CA ILE A 249 14.44 -6.51 -5.36
C ILE A 249 14.03 -7.64 -6.32
N SER A 250 14.57 -8.85 -6.16
CA SER A 250 14.17 -10.00 -6.97
C SER A 250 12.72 -10.41 -6.69
N TYR A 251 12.28 -10.35 -5.44
CA TYR A 251 10.88 -10.57 -5.06
C TYR A 251 9.98 -9.59 -5.81
N LEU A 252 10.32 -8.31 -5.74
CA LEU A 252 9.56 -7.26 -6.39
C LEU A 252 9.53 -7.40 -7.92
N LYS A 253 10.66 -7.75 -8.55
CA LYS A 253 10.75 -7.99 -9.99
C LYS A 253 9.79 -9.08 -10.47
N HIS A 254 9.65 -10.17 -9.72
CA HIS A 254 8.70 -11.23 -10.04
C HIS A 254 7.26 -10.82 -9.73
N ALA A 255 7.04 -10.09 -8.64
CA ALA A 255 5.70 -9.65 -8.25
C ALA A 255 5.12 -8.60 -9.22
N GLN A 256 5.96 -7.77 -9.86
CA GLN A 256 5.50 -6.75 -10.81
C GLN A 256 4.78 -7.33 -12.03
N ASP A 257 5.12 -8.58 -12.39
CA ASP A 257 4.53 -9.29 -13.53
C ASP A 257 3.15 -9.91 -13.20
N LEU A 258 2.69 -9.81 -11.95
CA LEU A 258 1.35 -10.27 -11.56
C LEU A 258 0.27 -9.33 -12.12
N ASP A 259 -0.80 -9.91 -12.68
CA ASP A 259 -1.89 -9.17 -13.33
C ASP A 259 -2.54 -8.09 -12.45
N MET A 260 -2.50 -8.26 -11.12
CA MET A 260 -3.11 -7.38 -10.12
C MET A 260 -2.11 -6.45 -9.42
N PHE A 261 -0.82 -6.51 -9.78
CA PHE A 261 0.21 -5.68 -9.18
C PHE A 261 -0.07 -4.20 -9.36
N GLY A 262 -0.05 -3.43 -8.26
CA GLY A 262 -0.25 -1.99 -8.27
C GLY A 262 -1.67 -1.51 -8.65
N LEU A 263 -2.64 -2.41 -8.81
CA LEU A 263 -4.02 -2.07 -9.16
C LEU A 263 -4.87 -1.77 -7.91
N SER A 264 -5.43 -0.56 -7.87
CA SER A 264 -6.47 -0.19 -6.91
C SER A 264 -7.86 -0.48 -7.49
N PHE A 265 -8.62 -1.37 -6.87
CA PHE A 265 -9.95 -1.79 -7.34
C PHE A 265 -11.10 -1.05 -6.67
N PHE A 266 -12.09 -0.63 -7.46
CA PHE A 266 -13.32 0.00 -6.98
C PHE A 266 -14.56 -0.59 -7.65
N GLU A 267 -15.62 -0.82 -6.88
CA GLU A 267 -16.91 -1.22 -7.41
C GLU A 267 -17.66 -0.02 -8.02
N ILE A 268 -18.21 -0.19 -9.23
CA ILE A 268 -18.94 0.84 -9.96
C ILE A 268 -20.23 0.25 -10.58
N SER A 269 -21.24 1.08 -10.85
CA SER A 269 -22.60 0.57 -11.16
C SER A 269 -23.22 0.98 -12.50
N LYS A 270 -22.62 1.88 -13.29
CA LYS A 270 -23.19 2.31 -14.58
C LYS A 270 -22.13 3.00 -15.42
N MET A 271 -22.01 2.65 -16.71
CA MET A 271 -21.10 3.34 -17.65
C MET A 271 -21.90 3.96 -18.80
N GLN A 272 -21.85 5.28 -18.95
CA GLN A 272 -22.50 6.02 -20.04
C GLN A 272 -21.45 6.78 -20.85
N GLY A 273 -21.36 6.49 -22.15
CA GLY A 273 -20.53 7.24 -23.11
C GLY A 273 -21.40 8.02 -24.09
N THR A 274 -20.97 9.23 -24.48
CA THR A 274 -21.82 10.19 -25.23
C THR A 274 -21.62 10.21 -26.76
N ASN A 275 -20.60 9.57 -27.37
CA ASN A 275 -20.35 9.73 -28.83
C ASN A 275 -20.01 8.44 -29.59
N LYS A 276 -20.39 8.41 -30.89
CA LYS A 276 -20.31 7.32 -31.88
C LYS A 276 -18.90 7.15 -32.51
N SER A 277 -17.88 6.86 -31.72
CA SER A 277 -16.52 6.55 -32.23
C SER A 277 -16.18 5.06 -32.06
N SER A 278 -15.06 4.61 -32.64
CA SER A 278 -14.57 3.22 -32.65
C SER A 278 -14.45 2.59 -31.25
N SER A 279 -14.25 3.41 -30.21
CA SER A 279 -14.29 3.01 -28.80
C SER A 279 -15.68 2.55 -28.33
N GLN A 280 -16.76 2.91 -29.05
CA GLN A 280 -18.09 2.32 -28.83
C GLN A 280 -18.15 0.84 -29.20
N GLN A 281 -17.30 0.28 -30.07
CA GLN A 281 -17.36 -1.17 -30.34
C GLN A 281 -16.97 -1.97 -29.10
N GLN A 282 -15.96 -1.50 -28.34
CA GLN A 282 -15.57 -2.09 -27.06
C GLN A 282 -16.59 -1.87 -25.93
N ILE A 283 -17.45 -0.85 -26.03
CA ILE A 283 -18.41 -0.49 -24.98
C ILE A 283 -19.84 -0.95 -25.29
N LYS A 284 -20.20 -1.10 -26.57
CA LYS A 284 -21.44 -1.75 -26.99
C LYS A 284 -21.42 -3.21 -26.59
N SER A 285 -20.30 -3.93 -26.68
CA SER A 285 -20.13 -5.27 -26.11
C SER A 285 -20.28 -5.31 -24.58
N ILE A 286 -20.09 -4.19 -23.89
CA ILE A 286 -20.34 -4.08 -22.43
C ILE A 286 -21.82 -3.98 -22.11
N ASN A 287 -22.56 -3.17 -22.86
CA ASN A 287 -23.96 -2.89 -22.60
C ASN A 287 -24.95 -3.79 -23.40
N GLN A 288 -24.51 -4.54 -24.41
CA GLN A 288 -25.42 -5.27 -25.33
C GLN A 288 -25.89 -6.66 -24.88
N GLN A 289 -25.48 -7.19 -23.72
CA GLN A 289 -26.06 -8.43 -23.18
C GLN A 289 -27.32 -8.22 -22.31
N GLN A 290 -27.87 -7.00 -22.26
CA GLN A 290 -29.05 -6.67 -21.45
C GLN A 290 -30.40 -6.66 -22.20
N LYS A 291 -30.54 -7.37 -23.32
CA LYS A 291 -31.84 -7.55 -23.99
C LYS A 291 -32.11 -9.00 -24.35
N GLN A 292 -32.31 -9.85 -23.34
CA GLN A 292 -33.26 -10.98 -23.37
C GLN A 292 -33.19 -11.79 -22.07
N SER A 293 -33.84 -11.28 -21.03
CA SER A 293 -34.66 -12.07 -20.09
C SER A 293 -35.08 -11.14 -18.94
N ASP A 294 -36.37 -10.87 -18.86
CA ASP A 294 -36.98 -10.31 -17.66
C ASP A 294 -36.94 -11.37 -16.56
N GLN A 295 -35.82 -11.44 -15.83
CA GLN A 295 -35.69 -12.13 -14.55
C GLN A 295 -34.52 -11.52 -13.76
N ALA A 296 -34.90 -10.74 -12.72
CA ALA A 296 -34.08 -10.17 -11.65
C ALA A 296 -32.90 -9.25 -12.07
N LEU A 297 -32.97 -7.99 -11.63
CA LEU A 297 -31.86 -7.04 -11.59
C LEU A 297 -30.67 -7.62 -10.79
N ILE A 298 -29.78 -8.35 -11.45
CA ILE A 298 -28.40 -8.45 -11.00
C ILE A 298 -27.72 -7.25 -11.65
N ALA A 299 -27.49 -6.19 -10.87
CA ALA A 299 -26.59 -5.12 -11.31
C ALA A 299 -25.28 -5.81 -11.73
N ALA A 300 -24.87 -5.65 -12.99
CA ALA A 300 -23.62 -6.24 -13.45
C ALA A 300 -22.50 -5.68 -12.56
N GLU A 301 -21.81 -6.56 -11.82
CA GLU A 301 -20.66 -6.18 -11.00
C GLU A 301 -19.55 -5.68 -11.92
N LEU A 302 -19.40 -4.36 -11.98
CA LEU A 302 -18.36 -3.70 -12.73
C LEU A 302 -17.29 -3.21 -11.76
N TRP A 303 -16.04 -3.46 -12.14
CA TRP A 303 -14.90 -3.03 -11.35
C TRP A 303 -14.06 -2.06 -12.17
N LEU A 304 -13.61 -1.01 -11.51
CA LEU A 304 -12.58 -0.09 -11.96
C LEU A 304 -11.25 -0.55 -11.37
N GLY A 305 -10.20 -0.60 -12.18
CA GLY A 305 -8.82 -0.71 -11.72
C GLY A 305 -8.05 0.54 -12.12
N ILE A 306 -7.27 1.11 -11.20
CA ILE A 306 -6.38 2.23 -11.46
C ILE A 306 -4.96 1.82 -11.10
N ASP A 307 -4.02 1.98 -12.03
CA ASP A 307 -2.60 1.66 -11.85
C ASP A 307 -1.70 2.78 -12.39
N SER A 308 -0.39 2.55 -12.39
CA SER A 308 0.62 3.47 -12.91
C SER A 308 0.55 3.70 -14.41
N LEU A 309 -0.17 2.84 -15.16
CA LEU A 309 -0.26 2.86 -16.64
C LEU A 309 -1.57 3.46 -17.16
N GLY A 310 -2.66 3.34 -16.41
CA GLY A 310 -3.95 3.88 -16.80
C GLY A 310 -5.14 3.44 -15.95
N ILE A 311 -6.30 3.43 -16.60
CA ILE A 311 -7.58 3.05 -16.03
C ILE A 311 -8.13 1.84 -16.78
N ARG A 312 -8.52 0.81 -16.03
CA ARG A 312 -9.04 -0.46 -16.54
C ARG A 312 -10.46 -0.69 -16.03
N PHE A 313 -11.30 -1.27 -16.88
CA PHE A 313 -12.66 -1.68 -16.54
C PHE A 313 -12.79 -3.18 -16.68
N TYR A 314 -13.41 -3.83 -15.71
CA TYR A 314 -13.54 -5.28 -15.65
C TYR A 314 -15.00 -5.67 -15.49
N LYS A 315 -15.42 -6.73 -16.19
CA LYS A 315 -16.61 -7.51 -15.85
C LYS A 315 -16.18 -8.80 -15.18
N LYS A 316 -16.65 -9.01 -13.95
CA LYS A 316 -16.43 -10.24 -13.15
C LYS A 316 -14.94 -10.59 -12.91
N ASN A 317 -14.63 -11.20 -11.78
CA ASN A 317 -13.33 -11.83 -11.44
C ASN A 317 -12.02 -10.99 -11.53
N LYS A 318 -12.03 -9.68 -11.83
CA LYS A 318 -10.89 -8.72 -11.71
C LYS A 318 -9.56 -9.05 -12.45
N LEU A 319 -9.44 -10.20 -13.12
CA LEU A 319 -8.18 -10.64 -13.75
C LEU A 319 -7.97 -10.09 -15.15
N ARG A 320 -9.03 -10.02 -15.97
CA ARG A 320 -8.93 -9.59 -17.38
C ARG A 320 -9.75 -8.33 -17.63
N PRO A 321 -9.10 -7.21 -17.98
CA PRO A 321 -9.83 -5.98 -18.27
C PRO A 321 -10.57 -6.11 -19.61
N GLU A 322 -11.78 -5.58 -19.67
CA GLU A 322 -12.56 -5.45 -20.91
C GLU A 322 -12.19 -4.19 -21.68
N VAL A 323 -11.88 -3.10 -20.95
CA VAL A 323 -11.49 -1.81 -21.53
C VAL A 323 -10.30 -1.28 -20.75
N PHE A 324 -9.35 -0.69 -21.47
CA PHE A 324 -8.19 -0.02 -20.91
C PHE A 324 -8.02 1.35 -21.57
N PHE A 325 -7.82 2.37 -20.74
CA PHE A 325 -7.43 3.71 -21.17
C PHE A 325 -6.06 4.02 -20.57
N SER A 326 -5.04 4.13 -21.42
CA SER A 326 -3.72 4.58 -20.97
C SER A 326 -3.78 6.05 -20.54
N TRP A 327 -2.96 6.44 -19.57
CA TRP A 327 -2.85 7.83 -19.14
C TRP A 327 -2.54 8.81 -20.29
N CYS A 328 -1.84 8.39 -21.35
CA CYS A 328 -1.65 9.20 -22.57
C CYS A 328 -2.97 9.61 -23.25
N ASP A 329 -4.00 8.76 -23.19
CA ASP A 329 -5.30 8.98 -23.83
C ASP A 329 -6.29 9.73 -22.93
N VAL A 330 -5.96 9.88 -21.64
CA VAL A 330 -6.81 10.53 -20.64
C VAL A 330 -6.42 12.00 -20.53
N LYS A 331 -7.33 12.90 -20.90
CA LYS A 331 -7.13 14.34 -20.78
C LYS A 331 -7.37 14.86 -19.37
N SER A 332 -8.41 14.36 -18.71
CA SER A 332 -8.74 14.72 -17.33
C SER A 332 -9.74 13.75 -16.72
N VAL A 333 -9.66 13.61 -15.40
CA VAL A 333 -10.65 12.91 -14.57
C VAL A 333 -11.32 13.94 -13.69
N THR A 334 -12.65 13.91 -13.60
CA THR A 334 -13.42 14.80 -12.73
C THR A 334 -14.42 13.99 -11.93
N ALA A 335 -14.67 14.38 -10.68
CA ALA A 335 -15.68 13.74 -9.85
C ALA A 335 -16.59 14.79 -9.19
N HIS A 336 -17.89 14.52 -9.20
CA HIS A 336 -18.89 15.33 -8.50
C HIS A 336 -19.92 14.41 -7.85
N ASP A 337 -20.08 14.53 -6.54
CA ASP A 337 -20.87 13.61 -5.71
C ASP A 337 -20.46 12.15 -5.97
N LYS A 338 -21.32 11.28 -6.50
CA LYS A 338 -20.99 9.89 -6.83
C LYS A 338 -20.50 9.69 -8.27
N LYS A 339 -20.64 10.70 -9.12
CA LYS A 339 -20.37 10.61 -10.55
C LYS A 339 -18.92 10.95 -10.84
N ILE A 340 -18.25 10.10 -11.61
CA ILE A 340 -16.91 10.30 -12.15
C ILE A 340 -17.01 10.42 -13.68
N VAL A 341 -16.27 11.35 -14.27
CA VAL A 341 -16.23 11.59 -15.71
C VAL A 341 -14.78 11.59 -16.17
N LEU A 342 -14.46 10.68 -17.09
CA LEU A 342 -13.20 10.62 -17.83
C LEU A 342 -13.37 11.36 -19.15
N ASN A 343 -12.51 12.34 -19.40
CA ASN A 343 -12.44 13.04 -20.68
C ASN A 343 -11.21 12.52 -21.44
N LEU A 344 -11.39 12.08 -22.68
CA LEU A 344 -10.28 11.59 -23.50
C LEU A 344 -9.65 12.69 -24.37
N THR A 345 -8.41 12.47 -24.79
CA THR A 345 -7.63 13.39 -25.64
C THR A 345 -8.07 13.34 -27.11
N SER A 346 -8.46 12.17 -27.61
CA SER A 346 -8.66 11.89 -29.05
C SER A 346 -9.91 12.51 -29.70
N ASP A 347 -10.90 12.91 -28.90
CA ASP A 347 -12.09 13.61 -29.39
C ASP A 347 -12.54 14.62 -28.32
N LYS A 348 -12.71 15.89 -28.72
CA LYS A 348 -13.09 17.01 -27.83
C LYS A 348 -14.38 16.77 -27.05
N HIS A 349 -15.16 15.74 -27.40
CA HIS A 349 -16.41 15.37 -26.76
C HIS A 349 -16.52 13.90 -26.32
N ALA A 350 -15.47 13.07 -26.44
CA ALA A 350 -15.52 11.70 -25.94
C ALA A 350 -15.36 11.66 -24.42
N THR A 351 -16.49 11.58 -23.72
CA THR A 351 -16.55 11.48 -22.26
C THR A 351 -17.13 10.14 -21.82
N PHE A 352 -16.53 9.54 -20.79
CA PHE A 352 -17.02 8.33 -20.14
C PHE A 352 -17.41 8.65 -18.71
N ALA A 353 -18.70 8.50 -18.41
CA ALA A 353 -19.22 8.71 -17.06
C ALA A 353 -19.52 7.38 -16.39
N PHE A 354 -19.09 7.26 -15.13
CA PHE A 354 -19.46 6.16 -14.26
C PHE A 354 -19.74 6.62 -12.83
N TYR A 355 -20.23 5.71 -12.00
CA TYR A 355 -20.72 6.04 -10.66
C TYR A 355 -20.13 5.10 -9.61
N ALA A 356 -19.55 5.69 -8.56
CA ALA A 356 -19.13 4.99 -7.36
C ALA A 356 -20.33 4.78 -6.41
N ALA A 357 -20.19 3.86 -5.46
CA ALA A 357 -21.23 3.61 -4.44
C ALA A 357 -21.47 4.83 -3.52
N LYS A 358 -20.40 5.57 -3.17
CA LYS A 358 -20.39 6.70 -2.24
C LYS A 358 -19.56 7.86 -2.79
N SER A 359 -19.82 9.08 -2.28
CA SER A 359 -19.03 10.26 -2.63
C SER A 359 -17.62 10.25 -2.01
N SER A 360 -17.40 9.49 -0.91
CA SER A 360 -16.05 9.24 -0.40
C SER A 360 -15.20 8.49 -1.43
N VAL A 361 -15.74 7.39 -1.97
CA VAL A 361 -15.09 6.56 -2.97
C VAL A 361 -14.82 7.32 -4.27
N SER A 362 -15.74 8.17 -4.74
CA SER A 362 -15.50 8.97 -5.95
C SER A 362 -14.35 9.98 -5.78
N LYS A 363 -14.20 10.56 -4.57
CA LYS A 363 -13.07 11.44 -4.23
C LYS A 363 -11.76 10.68 -4.18
N GLU A 364 -11.77 9.47 -3.61
CA GLU A 364 -10.60 8.59 -3.60
C GLU A 364 -10.17 8.18 -5.01
N ILE A 365 -11.12 7.76 -5.85
CA ILE A 365 -10.88 7.47 -7.28
C ILE A 365 -10.25 8.67 -7.98
N LEU A 366 -10.78 9.88 -7.77
CA LEU A 366 -10.25 11.10 -8.37
C LEU A 366 -8.82 11.39 -7.89
N ASP A 367 -8.56 11.28 -6.60
CA ASP A 367 -7.25 11.51 -5.99
C ASP A 367 -6.20 10.52 -6.51
N LEU A 368 -6.53 9.23 -6.58
CA LEU A 368 -5.65 8.20 -7.14
C LEU A 368 -5.43 8.38 -8.64
N ALA A 369 -6.48 8.69 -9.41
CA ALA A 369 -6.34 8.93 -10.84
C ALA A 369 -5.47 10.16 -11.13
N THR A 370 -5.66 11.24 -10.36
CA THR A 370 -4.87 12.47 -10.51
C THR A 370 -3.40 12.20 -10.16
N GLY A 371 -3.13 11.55 -9.03
CA GLY A 371 -1.76 11.25 -8.61
C GLY A 371 -1.03 10.30 -9.56
N ASN A 372 -1.69 9.24 -10.05
CA ASN A 372 -1.09 8.33 -11.03
C ASN A 372 -0.83 9.03 -12.37
N HIS A 373 -1.79 9.82 -12.86
CA HIS A 373 -1.61 10.59 -14.09
C HIS A 373 -0.46 11.61 -13.98
N ASP A 374 -0.34 12.29 -12.84
CA ASP A 374 0.76 13.24 -12.59
C ASP A 374 2.13 12.54 -12.57
N LEU A 375 2.23 11.38 -11.91
CA LEU A 375 3.46 10.57 -11.90
C LEU A 375 3.79 10.03 -13.29
N TYR A 376 2.78 9.54 -14.03
CA TYR A 376 2.92 9.10 -15.41
C TYR A 376 3.49 10.20 -16.30
N MET A 377 2.99 11.44 -16.17
CA MET A 377 3.51 12.57 -16.93
C MET A 377 4.93 12.95 -16.50
N LYS A 378 5.24 12.92 -15.20
CA LYS A 378 6.60 13.16 -14.68
C LYS A 378 7.63 12.16 -15.22
N ARG A 379 7.29 10.88 -15.33
CA ARG A 379 8.19 9.83 -15.89
C ARG A 379 8.58 10.08 -17.35
N ARG A 380 7.79 10.85 -18.09
CA ARG A 380 8.01 11.19 -19.51
C ARG A 380 8.74 12.52 -19.71
N GLN A 381 9.06 13.21 -18.62
CA GLN A 381 9.89 14.41 -18.63
C GLN A 381 11.34 14.05 -18.32
N GLU A 382 12.24 15.00 -18.56
CA GLU A 382 13.64 14.84 -18.14
C GLU A 382 13.72 14.67 -16.62
N GLN A 383 14.60 13.77 -16.17
CA GLN A 383 14.80 13.52 -14.74
C GLN A 383 15.24 14.80 -14.03
N SER A 384 14.60 15.10 -12.89
CA SER A 384 14.99 16.24 -12.07
C SER A 384 16.41 16.08 -11.52
N ILE A 385 17.07 17.20 -11.24
CA ILE A 385 18.40 17.24 -10.61
C ILE A 385 18.39 16.47 -9.27
N GLU A 386 17.29 16.58 -8.52
CA GLU A 386 17.13 15.85 -7.26
C GLU A 386 17.19 14.33 -7.46
N ILE A 387 16.48 13.79 -8.45
CA ILE A 387 16.52 12.35 -8.77
C ILE A 387 17.92 11.93 -9.24
N GLN A 388 18.57 12.74 -10.07
CA GLN A 388 19.94 12.47 -10.53
C GLN A 388 20.91 12.42 -9.34
N GLN A 389 20.79 13.35 -8.39
CA GLN A 389 21.61 13.37 -7.17
C GLN A 389 21.34 12.16 -6.26
N MET A 390 20.08 11.75 -6.12
CA MET A 390 19.74 10.53 -5.37
C MET A 390 20.39 9.30 -6.00
N LYS A 391 20.24 9.10 -7.32
CA LYS A 391 20.83 7.96 -8.03
C LYS A 391 22.35 7.94 -7.90
N TYR A 392 22.99 9.10 -8.07
CA TYR A 392 24.44 9.23 -7.90
C TYR A 392 24.87 8.84 -6.48
N PHE A 393 24.17 9.31 -5.45
CA PHE A 393 24.51 9.01 -4.06
C PHE A 393 24.38 7.53 -3.73
N GLU A 394 23.29 6.88 -4.14
CA GLU A 394 23.09 5.43 -3.95
C GLU A 394 24.16 4.61 -4.69
N GLU A 395 24.53 4.99 -5.92
CA GLU A 395 25.60 4.32 -6.66
C GLU A 395 26.96 4.41 -5.92
N GLN A 396 27.25 5.54 -5.28
CA GLN A 396 28.45 5.66 -4.46
C GLN A 396 28.36 4.80 -3.19
N GLN A 397 27.21 4.77 -2.51
CA GLN A 397 27.03 3.94 -1.32
C GLN A 397 27.19 2.45 -1.64
N GLN A 398 26.62 1.98 -2.74
CA GLN A 398 26.80 0.58 -3.18
C GLN A 398 28.28 0.24 -3.43
N LYS A 399 29.04 1.15 -4.03
CA LYS A 399 30.50 0.95 -4.22
C LYS A 399 31.25 0.87 -2.90
N VAL A 400 30.89 1.71 -1.93
CA VAL A 400 31.50 1.67 -0.59
C VAL A 400 31.17 0.34 0.10
N ASN A 401 29.91 -0.06 0.12
CA ASN A 401 29.49 -1.33 0.72
C ASN A 401 30.19 -2.53 0.06
N PHE A 402 30.34 -2.51 -1.27
CA PHE A 402 31.06 -3.56 -2.00
C PHE A 402 32.54 -3.64 -1.61
N VAL A 403 33.22 -2.50 -1.46
CA VAL A 403 34.61 -2.46 -1.00
C VAL A 403 34.75 -2.94 0.44
N GLU A 404 33.81 -2.59 1.32
CA GLU A 404 33.80 -3.10 2.69
C GLU A 404 33.64 -4.61 2.73
N ILE A 405 32.69 -5.18 1.97
CA ILE A 405 32.50 -6.63 1.86
C ILE A 405 33.79 -7.33 1.39
N LEU A 406 34.46 -6.80 0.36
CA LEU A 406 35.73 -7.33 -0.12
C LEU A 406 36.88 -7.21 0.89
N PHE A 407 36.78 -6.31 1.87
CA PHE A 407 37.79 -6.14 2.93
C PHE A 407 37.57 -7.11 4.10
N PHE A 408 36.35 -7.62 4.26
CA PHE A 408 35.95 -8.55 5.31
C PHE A 408 35.89 -10.03 4.87
N LEU A 409 35.98 -10.29 3.56
CA LEU A 409 36.22 -11.61 2.95
C LEU A 409 37.71 -11.86 2.76
#